data_AF-A0A1K0G5T8-F1
#
_entry.id   AF-A0A1K0G5T8-F1
#
_cell.length_a   1.000
_cell.length_b   1.000
_cell.length_c   1.000
_cell.angle_alpha   90.00
_cell.angle_beta   90.00
_cell.angle_gamma   90.00
#
_symmetry.space_group_name_H-M   'P 1'
#
loop_
_entity.id
_entity.type
_entity.pdbx_description
1 polymer ?
#
loop_
_entity_poly.entity_id
_entity_poly.type
_entity_poly.pdbx_seq_one_letter_code
_entity_poly.pdbx_strand_id
1 'polypeptide(L)'
;MSTATQYETLLTEEIAYQKASNPISDLPSCTSLFDKWAQCFALGPQLKAVYRYGGLQDCKGKLDDFKYCLTQKGMGREEKYESWIRRRAEKVVDMRLGKGSSELVWELRRDPNEPIQTKTQVASTII
;
A
#
# COMPACT_ATOMS: atom_id res chain seq x y z
N MET A 1 16.30 -0.65 -15.83
CA MET A 1 15.83 -2.03 -15.57
C MET A 1 14.37 -2.11 -15.98
N SER A 2 13.89 -3.24 -16.52
CA SER A 2 12.46 -3.35 -16.88
C SER A 2 11.62 -3.21 -15.61
N THR A 3 10.47 -2.53 -15.70
CA THR A 3 9.59 -2.30 -14.54
C THR A 3 9.11 -3.61 -13.91
N ALA A 4 8.92 -4.66 -14.72
CA ALA A 4 8.52 -5.99 -14.27
C ALA A 4 9.58 -6.64 -13.37
N THR A 5 10.86 -6.57 -13.75
CA THR A 5 11.96 -7.12 -12.92
C THR A 5 12.11 -6.39 -11.58
N GLN A 6 11.83 -5.09 -11.54
CA GLN A 6 11.87 -4.29 -10.32
C GLN A 6 10.70 -4.61 -9.37
N TYR A 7 9.51 -4.83 -9.93
CA TYR A 7 8.32 -5.19 -9.15
C TYR A 7 8.54 -6.47 -8.34
N GLU A 8 9.04 -7.53 -8.98
CA GLU A 8 9.30 -8.82 -8.32
C GLU A 8 10.34 -8.71 -7.20
N THR A 9 11.40 -7.92 -7.40
CA THR A 9 12.41 -7.68 -6.35
C THR A 9 11.82 -6.96 -5.14
N LEU A 10 10.99 -5.94 -5.37
CA LEU A 10 10.35 -5.19 -4.29
C LEU A 10 9.31 -6.05 -3.55
N LEU A 11 8.59 -6.91 -4.28
CA LEU A 11 7.60 -7.81 -3.72
C LEU A 11 8.24 -8.82 -2.76
N THR A 12 9.35 -9.45 -3.16
CA THR A 12 10.05 -10.42 -2.31
C THR A 12 10.62 -9.77 -1.05
N GLU A 13 11.18 -8.57 -1.18
CA GLU A 13 11.64 -7.75 -0.05
C GLU A 13 10.48 -7.38 0.89
N GLU A 14 9.37 -6.88 0.37
CA GLU A 14 8.19 -6.52 1.16
C GLU A 14 7.58 -7.73 1.88
N ILE A 15 7.49 -8.88 1.23
CA ILE A 15 7.02 -10.10 1.88
C ILE A 15 7.90 -10.45 3.08
N ALA A 16 9.23 -10.33 2.94
CA ALA A 16 10.15 -10.57 4.05
C ALA A 16 9.91 -9.60 5.23
N TYR A 17 9.76 -8.30 4.96
CA TYR A 17 9.46 -7.31 6.01
C TYR A 17 8.09 -7.52 6.67
N GLN A 18 7.05 -7.82 5.88
CA GLN A 18 5.72 -8.05 6.41
C GLN A 18 5.68 -9.32 7.27
N LYS A 19 6.38 -10.39 6.87
CA LYS A 19 6.51 -11.62 7.67
C LYS A 19 7.26 -11.39 8.98
N ALA A 20 8.29 -10.54 8.97
CA ALA A 20 9.03 -10.18 10.18
C ALA A 20 8.19 -9.33 11.15
N SER A 21 7.34 -8.45 10.62
CA SER A 21 6.55 -7.51 11.42
C SER A 21 5.22 -8.06 11.93
N ASN A 22 4.60 -8.98 11.18
CA ASN A 22 3.27 -9.52 11.50
C ASN A 22 3.37 -11.04 11.67
N PRO A 23 3.46 -11.56 12.90
CA PRO A 23 3.46 -13.01 13.12
C PRO A 23 2.09 -13.62 12.78
N ILE A 24 2.06 -14.94 12.57
CA ILE A 24 0.84 -15.70 12.25
C ILE A 24 -0.24 -15.55 13.35
N SER A 25 0.16 -15.34 14.61
CA SER A 25 -0.76 -15.10 15.72
C SER A 25 -1.62 -13.84 15.54
N ASP A 26 -1.09 -12.85 14.82
CA ASP A 26 -1.70 -11.52 14.70
C ASP A 26 -2.56 -11.40 13.43
N LEU A 27 -2.83 -12.52 12.75
CA LEU A 27 -3.71 -12.58 11.60
C LEU A 27 -5.12 -12.10 12.00
N PRO A 28 -5.63 -10.99 11.44
CA PRO A 28 -6.94 -10.48 11.82
C PRO A 28 -8.07 -11.44 11.45
N SER A 29 -9.04 -11.60 12.34
CA SER A 29 -10.28 -12.32 12.03
C SER A 29 -11.15 -11.51 11.06
N CYS A 30 -12.01 -12.18 10.29
CA CYS A 30 -12.92 -11.47 9.39
C CYS A 30 -13.90 -10.55 10.13
N THR A 31 -14.26 -10.88 11.38
CA THR A 31 -15.06 -10.00 12.24
C THR A 31 -14.30 -8.73 12.60
N SER A 32 -13.01 -8.83 12.92
CA SER A 32 -12.17 -7.67 13.22
C SER A 32 -12.01 -6.74 12.00
N LEU A 33 -11.96 -7.30 10.79
CA LEU A 33 -11.92 -6.51 9.55
C LEU A 33 -13.26 -5.86 9.25
N PHE A 34 -14.37 -6.55 9.51
CA PHE A 34 -15.71 -5.98 9.43
C PHE A 34 -15.87 -4.79 10.38
N ASP A 35 -15.46 -4.93 11.64
CA ASP A 35 -15.55 -3.86 12.63
C ASP A 35 -14.74 -2.64 12.20
N LYS A 36 -13.53 -2.84 11.68
CA LYS A 36 -12.70 -1.74 11.14
C LYS A 36 -13.37 -1.00 9.98
N TRP A 37 -14.07 -1.74 9.12
CA TRP A 37 -14.85 -1.16 8.02
C TRP A 37 -16.07 -0.39 8.55
N ALA A 38 -16.85 -0.97 9.45
CA ALA A 38 -18.01 -0.31 10.07
C ALA A 38 -17.62 0.97 10.83
N GLN A 39 -16.51 0.93 11.57
CA GLN A 39 -15.93 2.09 12.26
C GLN A 39 -15.55 3.24 11.31
N CYS A 40 -15.33 2.96 10.02
CA CYS A 40 -15.08 4.01 9.04
C CYS A 40 -16.30 4.94 8.87
N PHE A 41 -17.51 4.42 9.01
CA PHE A 41 -18.75 5.20 8.91
C PHE A 41 -19.16 5.86 10.23
N ALA A 42 -18.40 5.65 11.30
CA ALA A 42 -18.66 6.33 12.56
C ALA A 42 -18.57 7.86 12.38
N LEU A 43 -19.45 8.58 13.09
CA LEU A 43 -19.59 10.04 12.95
C LEU A 43 -18.29 10.80 13.27
N GLY A 44 -17.52 10.35 14.26
CA GLY A 44 -16.27 11.00 14.67
C GLY A 44 -15.21 11.05 13.55
N PRO A 45 -14.78 9.89 13.00
CA PRO A 45 -13.86 9.84 11.86
C PRO A 45 -14.36 10.62 10.64
N GLN A 46 -15.65 10.55 10.33
CA GLN A 46 -16.23 11.25 9.18
C GLN A 46 -16.23 12.77 9.36
N LEU A 47 -16.52 13.29 10.55
CA LEU A 47 -16.43 14.72 10.82
C LEU A 47 -14.99 15.24 10.67
N LYS A 48 -14.02 14.49 11.20
CA LYS A 48 -12.59 14.84 11.10
C LYS A 48 -12.11 14.85 9.64
N ALA A 49 -12.65 13.96 8.83
CA ALA A 49 -12.35 13.87 7.41
C ALA A 49 -12.90 15.04 6.61
N VAL A 50 -14.16 15.40 6.84
CA VAL A 50 -14.76 16.58 6.22
C VAL A 50 -13.98 17.83 6.61
N TYR A 51 -13.58 17.96 7.88
CA TYR A 51 -12.75 19.08 8.33
C TYR A 51 -11.36 19.12 7.66
N ARG A 52 -10.66 17.99 7.51
CA ARG A 52 -9.29 17.96 6.97
C ARG A 52 -9.21 17.96 5.45
N TYR A 53 -10.12 17.24 4.80
CA TYR A 53 -10.05 16.90 3.38
C TYR A 53 -11.26 17.42 2.58
N GLY A 54 -12.26 18.02 3.24
CA GLY A 54 -13.44 18.57 2.57
C GLY A 54 -14.44 17.53 2.06
N GLY A 55 -14.28 16.26 2.43
CA GLY A 55 -15.14 15.17 1.98
C GLY A 55 -15.21 14.01 2.98
N LEU A 56 -16.15 13.10 2.74
CA LEU A 56 -16.26 11.85 3.49
C LEU A 56 -15.01 10.98 3.27
N GLN A 57 -14.64 10.16 4.26
CA GLN A 57 -13.54 9.22 4.11
C GLN A 57 -13.86 8.16 3.05
N ASP A 58 -12.86 7.84 2.23
CA ASP A 58 -12.92 6.66 1.38
C ASP A 58 -12.70 5.38 2.23
N CYS A 59 -13.78 4.62 2.41
CA CYS A 59 -13.78 3.37 3.17
C CYS A 59 -13.57 2.12 2.30
N LYS A 60 -13.36 2.27 0.98
CA LYS A 60 -13.26 1.16 0.02
C LYS A 60 -12.14 0.19 0.36
N GLY A 61 -10.96 0.69 0.73
CA GLY A 61 -9.83 -0.16 1.07
C GLY A 61 -10.12 -1.14 2.22
N LYS A 62 -10.87 -0.69 3.25
CA LYS A 62 -11.26 -1.55 4.38
C LYS A 62 -12.32 -2.58 3.99
N LEU A 63 -13.23 -2.20 3.10
CA LEU A 63 -14.23 -3.12 2.55
C LEU A 63 -13.57 -4.23 1.74
N ASP A 64 -12.57 -3.88 0.93
CA ASP A 64 -11.82 -4.84 0.12
C ASP A 64 -11.01 -5.81 1.00
N ASP A 65 -10.51 -5.36 2.15
CA ASP A 65 -9.88 -6.23 3.15
C ASP A 65 -10.87 -7.24 3.73
N PHE A 66 -12.08 -6.77 4.10
CA PHE A 66 -13.14 -7.64 4.59
C PHE A 66 -13.59 -8.67 3.54
N LYS A 67 -13.87 -8.23 2.31
CA LYS A 67 -14.30 -9.12 1.21
C LYS A 67 -13.28 -10.22 0.94
N TYR A 68 -12.00 -9.87 0.93
CA TYR A 68 -10.95 -10.84 0.73
C TYR A 68 -10.88 -11.87 1.87
N CYS A 69 -11.04 -11.46 3.13
CA CYS A 69 -11.11 -12.41 4.23
C CYS A 69 -12.23 -13.46 4.03
N LEU A 70 -13.38 -13.03 3.49
CA LEU A 70 -14.47 -13.94 3.16
C LEU A 70 -14.11 -14.90 2.02
N THR A 71 -13.40 -14.46 0.99
CA THR A 71 -12.96 -15.35 -0.11
C THR A 71 -11.98 -16.41 0.37
N GLN A 72 -11.28 -16.17 1.47
CA GLN A 72 -10.27 -17.08 2.02
C GLN A 72 -10.81 -18.08 3.05
N LYS A 73 -12.12 -18.07 3.36
CA LYS A 73 -12.69 -18.85 4.47
C LYS A 73 -12.32 -20.34 4.45
N GLY A 74 -12.20 -20.94 3.27
CA GLY A 74 -11.88 -22.36 3.08
C GLY A 74 -10.41 -22.77 3.19
N MET A 75 -9.48 -21.81 3.23
CA MET A 75 -8.04 -22.11 3.27
C MET A 75 -7.54 -22.49 4.67
N GLY A 76 -6.41 -23.20 4.71
CA GLY A 76 -5.70 -23.50 5.96
C GLY A 76 -5.20 -22.23 6.65
N ARG A 77 -4.90 -22.29 7.95
CA ARG A 77 -4.44 -21.10 8.69
C ARG A 77 -3.12 -20.53 8.14
N GLU A 78 -2.19 -21.40 7.77
CA GLU A 78 -0.90 -21.00 7.19
C GLU A 78 -1.10 -20.37 5.80
N GLU A 79 -1.90 -21.02 4.96
CA GLU A 79 -2.20 -20.53 3.61
C GLU A 79 -2.93 -19.18 3.63
N LYS A 80 -3.85 -18.98 4.59
CA LYS A 80 -4.48 -17.66 4.85
C LYS A 80 -3.45 -16.60 5.21
N TYR A 81 -2.50 -16.94 6.07
CA TYR A 81 -1.44 -16.02 6.48
C TYR A 81 -0.56 -15.64 5.28
N GLU A 82 -0.08 -16.60 4.50
CA GLU A 82 0.80 -16.33 3.36
C GLU A 82 0.10 -15.47 2.30
N SER A 83 -1.15 -15.81 1.97
CA SER A 83 -1.94 -15.05 1.01
C SER A 83 -2.29 -13.65 1.51
N TRP A 84 -2.58 -13.48 2.81
CA TRP A 84 -2.79 -12.18 3.43
C TRP A 84 -1.54 -11.29 3.36
N ILE A 85 -0.38 -11.84 3.73
CA ILE A 85 0.90 -11.11 3.68
C ILE A 85 1.26 -10.73 2.25
N ARG A 86 1.11 -11.66 1.30
CA ARG A 86 1.38 -11.41 -0.11
C ARG A 86 0.54 -10.26 -0.65
N ARG A 87 -0.77 -10.28 -0.42
CA ARG A 87 -1.67 -9.19 -0.87
C ARG A 87 -1.28 -7.84 -0.26
N ARG A 88 -0.85 -7.83 1.00
CA ARG A 88 -0.41 -6.61 1.66
C ARG A 88 0.89 -6.09 1.06
N ALA A 89 1.84 -6.97 0.77
CA ALA A 89 3.07 -6.64 0.06
C ALA A 89 2.77 -6.06 -1.33
N GLU A 90 1.92 -6.71 -2.13
CA GLU A 90 1.49 -6.21 -3.45
C GLU A 90 0.95 -4.78 -3.37
N LYS A 91 0.06 -4.51 -2.41
CA LYS A 91 -0.51 -3.17 -2.18
C LYS A 91 0.56 -2.13 -1.82
N VAL A 92 1.57 -2.51 -1.05
CA VAL A 92 2.69 -1.60 -0.70
C VAL A 92 3.58 -1.35 -1.91
N VAL A 93 3.90 -2.39 -2.69
CA VAL A 93 4.70 -2.26 -3.91
C VAL A 93 4.00 -1.35 -4.93
N ASP A 94 2.69 -1.51 -5.13
CA ASP A 94 1.89 -0.64 -5.98
C ASP A 94 1.95 0.83 -5.54
N MET A 95 1.90 1.07 -4.22
CA MET A 95 2.05 2.42 -3.65
C MET A 95 3.47 2.97 -3.84
N ARG A 96 4.50 2.13 -3.65
CA ARG A 96 5.92 2.50 -3.81
C ARG A 96 6.30 2.81 -5.26
N LEU A 97 5.69 2.13 -6.23
CA LEU A 97 5.90 2.39 -7.65
C LEU A 97 4.97 3.48 -8.21
N GLY A 98 3.92 3.84 -7.47
CA GLY A 98 2.97 4.88 -7.84
C GLY A 98 3.62 6.26 -7.95
N LYS A 99 3.01 7.13 -8.77
CA LYS A 99 3.49 8.52 -9.03
C LYS A 99 3.61 9.41 -7.79
N GLY A 100 2.98 9.03 -6.67
CA GLY A 100 3.02 9.73 -5.39
C GLY A 100 3.99 9.14 -4.38
N SER A 101 4.85 8.20 -4.79
CA SER A 101 5.81 7.56 -3.89
C SER A 101 6.86 8.54 -3.38
N SER A 102 7.15 8.47 -2.09
CA SER A 102 8.22 9.25 -1.45
C SER A 102 9.60 8.84 -1.92
N GLU A 103 9.78 7.60 -2.40
CA GLU A 103 11.07 7.11 -2.88
C GLU A 103 11.62 8.01 -3.99
N LEU A 104 10.78 8.42 -4.94
CA LEU A 104 11.17 9.35 -6.02
C LEU A 104 11.71 10.68 -5.49
N VAL A 105 11.14 11.19 -4.40
CA VAL A 105 11.61 12.43 -3.77
C VAL A 105 12.97 12.22 -3.09
N TRP A 106 13.19 11.05 -2.48
CA TRP A 106 14.46 10.71 -1.87
C TRP A 106 15.56 10.48 -2.89
N GLU A 107 15.22 9.88 -4.04
CA GLU A 107 16.16 9.74 -5.16
C GLU A 107 16.65 11.09 -5.68
N LEU A 108 15.74 12.07 -5.82
CA LEU A 108 16.03 13.44 -6.24
C LEU A 108 16.81 14.27 -5.22
N ARG A 109 16.84 13.86 -3.94
CA ARG A 109 17.55 14.58 -2.88
C ARG A 109 18.96 14.00 -2.64
N ARG A 110 19.35 12.92 -3.33
CA ARG A 110 20.63 12.24 -3.06
C ARG A 110 21.82 13.17 -3.23
N ASP A 111 21.84 14.02 -4.26
CA ASP A 111 22.92 14.99 -4.46
C ASP A 111 22.40 16.43 -4.44
N PRO A 112 22.58 17.19 -3.34
CA PRO A 112 22.10 18.58 -3.22
C PRO A 112 22.63 19.55 -4.29
N ASN A 113 23.71 19.17 -4.96
CA ASN A 113 24.42 19.97 -5.95
C ASN A 113 24.10 19.56 -7.40
N GLU A 114 23.28 18.51 -7.60
CA GLU A 114 22.89 18.11 -8.94
C GLU A 114 21.88 19.11 -9.53
N PRO A 115 22.10 19.62 -10.75
CA PRO A 115 21.16 20.56 -11.36
C PRO A 115 19.81 19.86 -11.57
N ILE A 116 18.74 20.43 -11.02
CA ILE A 116 17.37 19.92 -11.17
C ILE A 116 17.00 19.97 -12.65
N GLN A 117 17.02 18.82 -13.32
CA GLN A 117 16.60 18.69 -14.71
C GLN A 117 15.09 18.93 -14.79
N THR A 118 14.67 20.11 -15.21
CA THR A 118 13.25 20.40 -15.42
C THR A 118 12.75 19.63 -16.63
N LYS A 119 11.45 19.28 -16.68
CA LYS A 119 10.85 18.51 -17.80
C LYS A 119 11.15 19.12 -19.18
N THR A 120 11.33 20.43 -19.24
CA THR A 120 11.73 21.16 -20.45
C THR A 120 13.13 20.77 -20.94
N GLN A 121 14.09 20.50 -20.04
CA GLN A 121 15.46 20.16 -20.39
C GLN A 121 15.59 18.71 -20.92
N VAL A 122 14.84 17.76 -20.35
CA VAL A 122 14.85 16.36 -20.81
C VAL A 122 14.30 16.23 -22.24
N ALA A 123 13.30 17.06 -22.60
CA ALA A 123 12.75 17.09 -23.96
C ALA A 123 13.73 17.68 -24.99
N SER A 124 14.64 18.55 -24.59
CA SER A 124 15.65 19.16 -25.47
C SER A 124 16.87 18.27 -25.72
N THR A 125 17.13 17.26 -24.88
CA THR A 125 18.27 16.33 -25.04
C THR A 125 17.98 15.16 -25.99
N ILE A 126 16.73 15.01 -26.44
CA ILE A 126 16.29 13.90 -27.33
C ILE A 126 16.28 14.32 -28.82
N ILE A 127 16.64 15.58 -29.14
CA ILE A 127 16.91 16.05 -30.52
C ILE A 127 18.42 16.11 -30.73
#